data_AF-S2XI14-F1
#
_entry.id   AF-S2XI14-F1
#
_cell.length_a   1.000
_cell.length_b   1.000
_cell.length_c   1.000
_cell.angle_alpha   90.00
_cell.angle_beta   90.00
_cell.angle_gamma   90.00
#
_symmetry.space_group_name_H-M   'P 1'
#
loop_
_entity.id
_entity.type
_entity.pdbx_description
1 polymer ?
#
loop_
_entity_poly.entity_id
_entity_poly.type
_entity_poly.pdbx_seq_one_letter_code
_entity_poly.pdbx_strand_id
1 'polypeptide(L)'
;MIGYQNVLAEFLQLTEEIHNHSKKLYSNMKDNETGQVETLLSLFDKRQQLISQLDTYMQLTDFHWTEEDKKVIQQMKETEQLIQTLMKGLHQSFKSQMNQITQTKQGSKKFVDAYQNVSTEGSFIDKRK
;
A
#
# COMPACT_ATOMS: atom_id res chain seq x y z
N MET A 1 19.31 28.40 1.47
CA MET A 1 19.02 27.02 1.94
C MET A 1 20.10 26.12 1.36
N ILE A 2 20.77 25.31 2.19
CA ILE A 2 21.77 24.34 1.70
C ILE A 2 21.03 23.27 0.88
N GLY A 3 21.67 22.69 -0.15
CA GLY A 3 21.03 21.71 -1.05
C GLY A 3 20.28 20.58 -0.33
N TYR A 4 20.86 20.01 0.74
CA TYR A 4 20.22 18.92 1.50
C TYR A 4 19.00 19.38 2.31
N GLN A 5 18.94 20.65 2.74
CA GLN A 5 17.83 21.17 3.54
C GLN A 5 16.55 21.29 2.70
N ASN A 6 16.69 21.62 1.41
CA ASN A 6 15.57 21.56 0.47
C ASN A 6 15.04 20.12 0.35
N VAL A 7 15.94 19.15 0.19
CA VAL A 7 15.58 17.73 0.09
C VAL A 7 14.92 17.24 1.38
N LEU A 8 15.40 17.68 2.54
CA LEU A 8 14.81 17.35 3.85
C LEU A 8 13.40 17.93 4.00
N ALA A 9 13.18 19.18 3.57
CA ALA A 9 11.88 19.82 3.59
C ALA A 9 10.89 19.13 2.63
N GLU A 10 11.33 18.80 1.41
CA GLU A 10 10.53 18.03 0.44
C GLU A 10 10.20 16.63 0.99
N PHE A 11 11.14 16.01 1.70
CA PHE A 11 10.92 14.72 2.32
C PHE A 11 9.85 14.78 3.43
N LEU A 12 9.87 15.83 4.27
CA LEU A 12 8.80 16.05 5.24
C LEU A 12 7.45 16.23 4.54
N GLN A 13 7.37 17.13 3.54
CA GLN A 13 6.14 17.39 2.79
C GLN A 13 5.57 16.10 2.18
N LEU A 14 6.42 15.28 1.56
CA LEU A 14 6.01 14.04 0.93
C LEU A 14 5.55 13.00 1.97
N THR A 15 6.19 12.97 3.14
CA THR A 15 5.76 12.11 4.25
C THR A 15 4.36 12.50 4.73
N GLU A 16 4.09 13.80 4.86
CA GLU A 16 2.76 14.30 5.22
C GLU A 16 1.73 14.02 4.12
N GLU A 17 2.10 14.13 2.85
CA GLU A 17 1.23 13.81 1.72
C GLU A 17 0.86 12.33 1.68
N ILE A 18 1.82 11.44 1.92
CA ILE A 18 1.60 9.99 2.07
C ILE A 18 0.61 9.74 3.21
N HIS A 19 0.82 10.35 4.37
CA HIS A 19 -0.07 10.20 5.51
C HIS A 19 -1.50 10.65 5.18
N ASN A 20 -1.65 11.81 4.52
CA ASN A 20 -2.93 12.36 4.13
C ASN A 20 -3.65 11.48 3.08
N HIS A 21 -2.93 10.93 2.12
CA HIS A 21 -3.51 9.96 1.16
C HIS A 21 -3.90 8.66 1.85
N SER A 22 -3.05 8.15 2.74
CA SER A 22 -3.28 6.90 3.47
C SER A 22 -4.53 6.96 4.34
N LYS A 23 -4.83 8.12 4.94
CA LYS A 23 -6.05 8.35 5.72
C LYS A 23 -7.34 8.29 4.91
N LYS A 24 -7.25 8.58 3.60
CA LYS A 24 -8.40 8.59 2.69
C LYS A 24 -8.66 7.24 2.04
N LEU A 25 -7.77 6.27 2.22
CA LEU A 25 -7.96 4.93 1.68
C LEU A 25 -8.95 4.14 2.54
N TYR A 26 -9.92 3.55 1.87
CA TYR A 26 -10.84 2.59 2.45
C TYR A 26 -10.21 1.20 2.50
N SER A 27 -10.46 0.48 3.59
CA SER A 27 -9.99 -0.90 3.77
C SER A 27 -10.54 -1.85 2.71
N ASN A 28 -11.71 -1.57 2.15
CA ASN A 28 -12.29 -2.31 1.03
C ASN A 28 -11.82 -1.70 -0.30
N MET A 29 -11.19 -2.51 -1.15
CA MET A 29 -10.60 -2.02 -2.41
C MET A 29 -11.64 -1.39 -3.34
N LYS A 30 -12.89 -1.86 -3.30
CA LYS A 30 -13.97 -1.36 -4.19
C LYS A 30 -14.47 0.04 -3.83
N ASP A 31 -14.21 0.47 -2.59
CA ASP A 31 -14.67 1.77 -2.10
C ASP A 31 -13.64 2.89 -2.38
N ASN A 32 -12.45 2.52 -2.88
CA ASN A 32 -11.42 3.47 -3.29
C ASN A 32 -11.63 3.93 -4.73
N GLU A 33 -11.28 5.18 -5.00
CA GLU A 33 -11.29 5.73 -6.35
C GLU A 33 -10.25 5.03 -7.23
N THR A 34 -10.52 4.97 -8.54
CA THR A 34 -9.56 4.41 -9.50
C THR A 34 -8.27 5.25 -9.48
N GLY A 35 -7.11 4.60 -9.34
CA GLY A 35 -5.82 5.28 -9.28
C GLY A 35 -5.40 5.74 -7.88
N GLN A 36 -6.25 5.60 -6.86
CA GLN A 36 -5.94 6.10 -5.51
C GLN A 36 -4.79 5.32 -4.84
N VAL A 37 -4.75 4.00 -5.04
CA VAL A 37 -3.66 3.14 -4.54
C VAL A 37 -2.39 3.37 -5.34
N GLU A 38 -2.49 3.51 -6.66
CA GLU A 38 -1.38 3.80 -7.57
C GLU A 38 -0.73 5.15 -7.26
N THR A 39 -1.54 6.15 -6.94
CA THR A 39 -1.07 7.46 -6.48
C THR A 39 -0.23 7.31 -5.21
N LEU A 40 -0.74 6.57 -4.21
CA LEU A 40 0.00 6.31 -2.98
C LEU A 40 1.34 5.60 -3.24
N LEU A 41 1.36 4.61 -4.14
CA LEU A 41 2.61 3.94 -4.54
C LEU A 41 3.61 4.92 -5.17
N SER A 42 3.14 5.80 -6.07
CA SER A 42 4.01 6.80 -6.70
C SER A 42 4.61 7.79 -5.70
N LEU A 43 3.91 8.11 -4.60
CA LEU A 43 4.43 8.95 -3.53
C LEU A 43 5.54 8.24 -2.75
N PHE A 44 5.40 6.93 -2.50
CA PHE A 44 6.47 6.14 -1.90
C PHE A 44 7.71 6.04 -2.80
N ASP A 45 7.52 5.89 -4.12
CA ASP A 45 8.64 5.85 -5.07
C ASP A 45 9.42 7.17 -5.08
N LYS A 46 8.72 8.31 -5.13
CA LYS A 46 9.35 9.65 -5.00
C LYS A 46 10.10 9.79 -3.68
N ARG A 47 9.54 9.27 -2.59
CA ARG A 47 10.16 9.31 -1.26
C ARG A 47 11.47 8.53 -1.24
N GLN A 48 11.51 7.36 -1.88
CA GLN A 48 12.72 6.57 -2.00
C GLN A 48 13.84 7.31 -2.77
N GLN A 49 13.48 8.12 -3.77
CA GLN A 49 14.42 8.97 -4.48
C GLN A 49 15.02 10.05 -3.56
N LEU A 50 14.19 10.71 -2.75
CA LEU A 50 14.67 11.72 -1.79
C LEU A 50 15.57 11.13 -0.71
N ILE A 51 15.26 9.92 -0.22
CA ILE A 51 16.14 9.19 0.72
C ILE A 51 17.52 8.98 0.09
N SER A 52 17.56 8.51 -1.17
CA SER A 52 18.82 8.28 -1.88
C SER A 52 19.63 9.56 -2.07
N GLN A 53 18.95 10.69 -2.29
CA GLN A 53 19.60 12.01 -2.37
C GLN A 53 20.16 12.44 -1.01
N LEU A 54 19.41 12.29 0.08
CA LEU A 54 19.88 12.61 1.42
C LEU A 54 21.08 11.74 1.83
N ASP A 55 21.03 10.44 1.52
CA ASP A 55 22.15 9.53 1.77
C ASP A 55 23.44 10.04 1.10
N THR A 56 23.35 10.57 -0.12
CA THR A 56 24.49 11.16 -0.84
C THR A 56 25.06 12.37 -0.09
N TYR A 57 24.22 13.27 0.42
CA TYR A 57 24.67 14.41 1.23
C TYR A 57 25.29 13.97 2.56
N MET A 58 24.75 12.92 3.18
CA MET A 58 25.23 12.38 4.45
C MET A 58 26.61 11.74 4.36
N GLN A 59 27.08 11.36 3.16
CA GLN A 59 28.44 10.84 2.96
C GLN A 59 29.51 11.94 2.90
N LEU A 60 29.13 13.23 2.86
CA LEU A 60 30.10 14.33 2.83
C LEU A 60 30.82 14.45 4.18
N THR A 61 32.13 14.65 4.15
CA THR A 61 33.00 14.61 5.36
C THR A 61 32.60 15.62 6.43
N ASP A 62 32.05 16.77 6.04
CA ASP A 62 31.63 17.84 6.96
C ASP A 62 30.11 17.86 7.21
N PHE A 63 29.39 16.80 6.82
CA PHE A 63 27.95 16.75 7.01
C PHE A 63 27.58 16.56 8.48
N HIS A 64 26.77 17.48 8.98
CA HIS A 64 26.21 17.41 10.34
C HIS A 64 24.79 17.96 10.33
N TRP A 65 23.87 17.25 10.97
CA TRP A 65 22.51 17.73 11.18
C TRP A 65 22.49 18.90 12.16
N THR A 66 21.86 19.99 11.75
CA THR A 66 21.59 21.12 12.65
C THR A 66 20.46 20.78 13.61
N GLU A 67 20.29 21.60 14.66
CA GLU A 67 19.15 21.45 15.58
C GLU A 67 17.80 21.64 14.88
N GLU A 68 17.73 22.47 13.84
CA GLU A 68 16.50 22.63 13.06
C GLU A 68 16.19 21.39 12.23
N ASP A 69 17.21 20.80 11.59
CA ASP A 69 17.03 19.54 10.84
C ASP A 69 16.55 18.41 11.75
N LYS A 70 17.07 18.35 12.99
CA LYS A 70 16.64 17.34 13.97
C LYS A 70 15.16 17.47 14.34
N LYS A 71 14.62 18.69 14.41
CA LYS A 71 13.17 18.89 14.64
C LYS A 71 12.35 18.39 13.45
N VAL A 72 12.77 18.70 12.23
CA VAL A 72 12.12 18.22 11.01
C VAL A 72 12.15 16.68 10.96
N ILE A 73 13.30 16.06 11.27
CA ILE A 73 13.45 14.60 11.37
C ILE A 73 12.54 14.01 12.44
N GLN A 74 12.37 14.69 13.58
CA GLN A 74 11.47 14.23 14.64
C GLN A 74 10.01 14.25 14.19
N GLN A 75 9.55 15.33 13.53
CA GLN A 75 8.21 15.41 12.96
C GLN A 75 7.97 14.32 11.90
N MET A 76 8.97 14.05 11.05
CA MET A 76 8.90 12.95 10.08
C MET A 76 8.76 11.59 10.76
N LYS A 77 9.51 11.32 11.84
CA LYS A 77 9.42 10.06 12.59
C LYS A 77 8.04 9.84 13.20
N GLU A 78 7.44 10.89 13.76
CA GLU A 78 6.10 10.81 14.34
C GLU A 78 5.05 10.52 13.26
N THR A 79 5.13 11.22 12.13
CA THR A 79 4.23 10.98 10.98
C THR A 79 4.41 9.58 10.41
N GLU A 80 5.64 9.08 10.35
CA GLU A 80 5.96 7.73 9.86
C GLU A 80 5.29 6.64 10.71
N GLN A 81 5.25 6.79 12.03
CA GLN A 81 4.56 5.82 12.90
C GLN A 81 3.06 5.73 12.60
N LEU A 82 2.43 6.87 12.28
CA LEU A 82 1.03 6.92 11.87
C LEU A 82 0.82 6.23 10.52
N ILE A 83 1.69 6.50 9.53
CA ILE A 83 1.67 5.85 8.22
C ILE A 83 1.80 4.34 8.37
N GLN A 84 2.76 3.85 9.15
CA GLN A 84 2.98 2.41 9.36
C GLN A 84 1.76 1.72 9.94
N THR A 85 1.05 2.37 10.86
CA THR A 85 -0.18 1.84 11.44
C THR A 85 -1.28 1.70 10.39
N LEU A 86 -1.49 2.74 9.57
CA LEU A 86 -2.47 2.72 8.47
C LEU A 86 -2.11 1.65 7.42
N MET A 87 -0.84 1.58 7.02
CA MET A 87 -0.36 0.62 6.01
C MET A 87 -0.52 -0.83 6.46
N LYS A 88 -0.26 -1.12 7.75
CA LYS A 88 -0.50 -2.46 8.30
C LYS A 88 -1.97 -2.86 8.20
N GLY A 89 -2.88 -1.96 8.53
CA GLY A 89 -4.33 -2.20 8.43
C GLY A 89 -4.80 -2.42 6.99
N LEU A 90 -4.31 -1.60 6.05
CA LEU A 90 -4.62 -1.75 4.63
C LEU A 90 -4.07 -3.06 4.06
N HIS A 91 -2.82 -3.40 4.37
CA HIS A 91 -2.21 -4.66 3.94
C HIS A 91 -3.02 -5.88 4.41
N GLN A 92 -3.42 -5.92 5.69
CA GLN A 92 -4.23 -7.00 6.23
C GLN A 92 -5.60 -7.09 5.52
N SER A 93 -6.24 -5.95 5.30
CA SER A 93 -7.56 -5.88 4.66
C SER A 93 -7.52 -6.34 3.21
N PHE A 94 -6.53 -5.89 2.43
CA PHE A 94 -6.38 -6.25 1.02
C PHE A 94 -5.98 -7.72 0.87
N LYS A 95 -5.10 -8.23 1.74
CA LYS A 95 -4.75 -9.67 1.78
C LYS A 95 -5.97 -10.54 2.04
N SER A 96 -6.83 -10.15 2.98
CA SER A 96 -8.07 -10.87 3.28
C SER A 96 -9.01 -10.93 2.07
N GLN A 97 -9.22 -9.79 1.39
CA GLN A 97 -10.04 -9.72 0.19
C GLN A 97 -9.49 -10.58 -0.96
N MET A 98 -8.17 -10.57 -1.16
CA MET A 98 -7.53 -11.40 -2.21
C MET A 98 -7.69 -12.90 -1.92
N ASN A 99 -7.61 -13.31 -0.66
CA ASN A 99 -7.88 -14.69 -0.26
C ASN A 99 -9.34 -15.10 -0.54
N GLN A 100 -10.30 -14.22 -0.24
CA GLN A 100 -11.72 -14.47 -0.53
C GLN A 100 -11.98 -14.60 -2.04
N ILE A 101 -11.36 -13.74 -2.86
CA ILE A 101 -11.45 -13.82 -4.33
C ILE A 101 -10.88 -15.16 -4.82
N THR A 102 -9.72 -15.57 -4.28
CA THR A 102 -9.08 -16.84 -4.65
C THR A 102 -9.94 -18.04 -4.27
N GLN A 103 -10.52 -18.04 -3.07
CA GLN A 103 -11.44 -19.09 -2.60
C GLN A 103 -12.70 -19.15 -3.48
N THR A 104 -13.27 -18.00 -3.81
CA THR A 104 -14.44 -17.91 -4.70
C THR A 104 -14.11 -18.48 -6.08
N LYS A 105 -12.98 -18.10 -6.66
CA LYS A 105 -12.50 -18.63 -7.94
C LYS A 105 -12.31 -20.15 -7.91
N GLN A 106 -11.72 -20.69 -6.85
CA GLN A 106 -11.56 -22.14 -6.66
C GLN A 106 -12.92 -22.85 -6.53
N GLY A 107 -13.86 -22.27 -5.79
CA GLY A 107 -15.23 -22.76 -5.68
C GLY A 107 -15.93 -22.78 -7.05
N SER A 108 -15.90 -21.66 -7.78
CA SER A 108 -16.45 -21.57 -9.14
C SER A 108 -15.80 -22.57 -10.09
N LYS A 109 -14.48 -22.78 -10.02
CA LYS A 109 -13.79 -23.80 -10.81
C LYS A 109 -14.30 -25.21 -10.47
N LYS A 110 -14.44 -25.55 -9.19
CA LYS A 110 -15.03 -26.84 -8.77
C LYS A 110 -16.44 -27.03 -9.29
N PHE A 111 -17.26 -25.96 -9.31
CA PHE A 111 -18.60 -26.01 -9.92
C PHE A 111 -18.53 -26.26 -11.43
N VAL A 112 -17.70 -25.51 -12.17
CA VAL A 112 -17.52 -25.71 -13.61
C VAL A 112 -16.99 -27.12 -13.91
N ASP A 113 -16.00 -27.60 -13.18
CA ASP A 113 -15.45 -28.96 -13.31
C ASP A 113 -16.50 -30.02 -12.97
N ALA A 114 -17.40 -29.77 -11.99
CA ALA A 114 -18.50 -30.67 -11.68
C ALA A 114 -19.49 -30.78 -12.86
N TYR A 115 -19.84 -29.67 -13.51
CA TYR A 115 -20.74 -29.67 -14.67
C TYR A 115 -20.06 -30.13 -15.98
N GLN A 116 -18.74 -29.97 -16.12
CA GLN A 116 -17.99 -30.50 -17.26
C GLN A 116 -17.72 -32.01 -17.17
N ASN A 117 -17.57 -32.55 -15.95
CA ASN A 117 -17.41 -33.98 -15.73
C ASN A 117 -18.75 -34.73 -15.55
N VAL A 118 -19.89 -34.04 -15.56
CA VAL A 118 -21.18 -34.72 -15.79
C VAL A 118 -21.23 -35.05 -17.27
N SER A 119 -20.70 -36.23 -17.61
CA SER A 119 -20.99 -36.90 -18.86
C SER A 119 -22.49 -36.85 -19.11
N THR A 120 -22.83 -36.41 -20.32
CA THR A 120 -24.15 -36.41 -20.95
C THR A 120 -24.67 -37.84 -21.13
N GLU A 121 -24.84 -38.59 -20.04
CA GLU A 121 -25.69 -39.77 -19.99
C GLU A 121 -26.95 -39.37 -19.24
N GLY A 122 -27.97 -39.03 -20.01
CA GLY A 122 -29.24 -38.56 -19.50
C GLY A 122 -29.85 -39.54 -18.51
N SER A 123 -30.00 -39.09 -17.27
CA SER A 123 -31.06 -39.59 -16.40
C SER A 123 -31.39 -38.53 -15.37
N PHE A 124 -32.46 -37.79 -15.61
CA PHE A 124 -33.16 -37.05 -14.57
C PHE A 124 -33.70 -38.06 -13.57
N ILE A 125 -33.03 -38.26 -12.44
CA ILE A 125 -33.61 -38.96 -11.30
C ILE A 125 -34.20 -37.89 -10.36
N ASP A 126 -35.52 -37.70 -10.51
CA ASP A 126 -36.38 -37.13 -9.47
C ASP A 126 -36.25 -38.00 -8.21
N LYS A 127 -35.66 -37.44 -7.15
CA LYS A 127 -35.70 -38.04 -5.82
C LYS A 127 -36.62 -37.23 -4.92
N ARG A 128 -37.92 -37.41 -5.10
CA ARG A 128 -38.89 -37.32 -4.00
C ARG A 128 -39.07 -38.71 -3.39
N LYS A 129 -38.55 -38.88 -2.18
CA LYS A 129 -39.17 -39.63 -1.07
C LYS A 129 -38.41 -39.35 0.21
#